data_AF-A0A534ZEN3-F1
#
_entry.id   AF-A0A534ZEN3-F1
#
_cell.length_a   1.000
_cell.length_b   1.000
_cell.length_c   1.000
_cell.angle_alpha   90.00
_cell.angle_beta   90.00
_cell.angle_gamma   90.00
#
_symmetry.space_group_name_H-M   'P 1'
#
loop_
_entity.id
_entity.type
_entity.pdbx_description
1 polymer ?
#
loop_
_entity_poly.entity_id
_entity_poly.type
_entity_poly.pdbx_seq_one_letter_code
_entity_poly.pdbx_strand_id
1 'polypeptide(L)'
;MRGLAPQPRLLWAVAVGAVLIALSVVSPVLAIVAAVFNAALVILATRELALLPGRSGYSVRRITPEPFSLGEPEEVTIVVDNRAAAGLLARIADHAPPGLKPEPRELAGRFDRNGHLRLSYRTISPRRGAYRFGPVDLQVSREDGWWRRQVRVPLAHDVAVFPNIVAIKRIQLTLRRGLRALAGLRRARPPGASTAFAGLRDYVRGDDVRRVSWSATARRDRPVVVEVEAERGQQVMIALDCGRLMTAPAGDLDKLDHAVNAALMLAWVAQAYGDRVGLMTFDDRVTSFLKPERGSLQLRRITEALYAIRPDYVEPDFGHAMTHLALRLGRRSMVVVLTDVQDPQASRELMAHCLRLAARHLVLVVAMSDPAMVGARDAPVTTSSRAYEWAAAEEFMASRRESFELLRRGGVLGLDVVAGRLSPALVERYMELKERALL
;
A
#
# COMPACT_ATOMS: atom_id res chain seq x y z
N MET A 1 37.40 -4.94 -24.02
CA MET A 1 37.55 -4.28 -22.69
C MET A 1 36.22 -3.79 -22.08
N ARG A 2 35.03 -4.15 -22.62
CA ARG A 2 33.75 -3.75 -22.00
C ARG A 2 33.56 -4.44 -20.64
N GLY A 3 33.26 -3.68 -19.59
CA GLY A 3 32.99 -4.18 -18.24
C GLY A 3 34.23 -4.41 -17.37
N LEU A 4 35.33 -3.69 -17.62
CA LEU A 4 36.48 -3.58 -16.72
C LEU A 4 36.69 -2.13 -16.33
N ALA A 5 36.93 -1.88 -15.06
CA ALA A 5 37.26 -0.56 -14.54
C ALA A 5 38.51 -0.64 -13.65
N PRO A 6 39.45 0.31 -13.77
CA PRO A 6 40.59 0.38 -12.85
C PRO A 6 40.11 0.76 -11.44
N GLN A 7 40.82 0.28 -10.43
CA GLN A 7 40.70 0.75 -9.05
C GLN A 7 41.62 1.95 -8.80
N PRO A 8 41.34 2.78 -7.78
CA PRO A 8 42.21 3.92 -7.44
C PRO A 8 43.69 3.55 -7.26
N ARG A 9 43.99 2.34 -6.76
CA ARG A 9 45.37 1.84 -6.59
C ARG A 9 46.12 1.73 -7.90
N LEU A 10 45.47 1.22 -8.95
CA LEU A 10 46.08 1.12 -10.28
C LEU A 10 46.33 2.52 -10.85
N LEU A 11 45.39 3.46 -10.67
CA LEU A 11 45.55 4.83 -11.13
C LEU A 11 46.74 5.52 -10.44
N TRP A 12 46.87 5.37 -9.12
CA TRP A 12 48.03 5.87 -8.37
C TRP A 12 49.34 5.22 -8.81
N ALA A 13 49.35 3.90 -9.01
CA ALA A 13 50.55 3.20 -9.46
C ALA A 13 50.97 3.63 -10.87
N VAL A 14 50.02 3.84 -11.78
CA VAL A 14 50.27 4.39 -13.12
C VAL A 14 50.79 5.84 -13.01
N ALA A 15 50.25 6.66 -12.12
CA ALA A 15 50.75 8.03 -11.91
C ALA A 15 52.19 8.05 -11.39
N VAL A 16 52.52 7.19 -10.42
CA VAL A 16 53.91 7.01 -9.94
C VAL A 16 54.81 6.54 -11.08
N GLY A 17 54.35 5.57 -11.87
CA GLY A 17 55.07 5.08 -13.05
C GLY A 17 55.35 6.19 -14.07
N ALA A 18 54.38 7.07 -14.31
CA ALA A 18 54.53 8.21 -15.21
C ALA A 18 55.53 9.25 -14.68
N VAL A 19 55.54 9.52 -13.37
CA VAL A 19 56.53 10.40 -12.73
C VAL A 19 57.94 9.80 -12.85
N LEU A 20 58.11 8.50 -12.62
CA LEU A 20 59.39 7.82 -12.79
C LEU A 20 59.90 7.89 -14.24
N ILE A 21 59.00 7.76 -15.22
CA ILE A 21 59.33 7.94 -16.64
C ILE A 21 59.78 9.38 -16.90
N ALA A 22 59.10 10.39 -16.37
CA ALA A 22 59.50 11.79 -16.54
C ALA A 22 60.89 12.07 -15.93
N LEU A 23 61.20 11.49 -14.77
CA LEU A 23 62.49 11.62 -14.10
C LEU A 23 63.64 10.87 -14.81
N SER A 24 63.34 9.98 -15.75
CA SER A 24 64.36 9.22 -16.49
C SER A 24 65.30 10.10 -17.31
N VAL A 25 64.90 11.33 -17.64
CA VAL A 25 65.73 12.33 -18.35
C VAL A 25 66.92 12.78 -17.49
N VAL A 26 66.82 12.68 -16.16
CA VAL A 26 67.84 13.16 -15.23
C VAL A 26 68.98 12.14 -15.05
N SER A 27 68.69 10.85 -15.14
CA SER A 27 69.71 9.79 -14.93
C SER A 27 69.34 8.48 -15.62
N PRO A 28 70.28 7.79 -16.29
CA PRO A 28 70.07 6.45 -16.85
C PRO A 28 69.62 5.42 -15.81
N VAL A 29 70.01 5.58 -14.53
CA VAL A 29 69.57 4.70 -13.44
C VAL A 29 68.05 4.83 -13.22
N LEU A 30 67.51 6.05 -13.28
CA LEU A 30 66.08 6.31 -13.14
C LEU A 30 65.28 5.74 -14.32
N ALA A 31 65.88 5.71 -15.52
CA ALA A 31 65.28 5.03 -16.67
C ALA A 31 65.10 3.52 -16.43
N ILE A 32 66.12 2.85 -15.87
CA ILE A 32 66.04 1.42 -15.51
C ILE A 32 64.98 1.20 -14.43
N VAL A 33 64.97 2.04 -13.38
CA VAL A 33 63.95 1.96 -12.30
C VAL A 33 62.54 2.12 -12.86
N ALA A 34 62.32 3.10 -13.74
CA ALA A 34 61.03 3.32 -14.39
C ALA A 34 60.61 2.12 -15.24
N ALA A 35 61.54 1.54 -16.03
CA ALA A 35 61.26 0.38 -16.85
C ALA A 35 60.88 -0.85 -16.01
N VAL A 36 61.65 -1.15 -14.96
CA VAL A 36 61.39 -2.27 -14.04
C VAL A 36 60.06 -2.10 -13.31
N PHE A 37 59.78 -0.90 -12.79
CA PHE A 37 58.53 -0.60 -12.10
C PHE A 37 57.32 -0.79 -13.00
N ASN A 38 57.35 -0.23 -14.21
CA ASN A 38 56.23 -0.34 -15.15
C ASN A 38 56.07 -1.78 -15.69
N ALA A 39 57.15 -2.51 -15.93
CA ALA A 39 57.08 -3.92 -16.29
C ALA A 39 56.44 -4.76 -15.18
N ALA A 40 56.85 -4.55 -13.92
CA ALA A 40 56.24 -5.21 -12.76
C ALA A 40 54.75 -4.85 -12.62
N LEU A 41 54.39 -3.58 -12.82
CA LEU A 41 53.01 -3.10 -12.84
C LEU A 41 52.19 -3.81 -13.93
N VAL A 42 52.72 -3.97 -15.15
CA VAL A 42 51.99 -4.70 -16.21
C VAL A 42 51.79 -6.17 -15.85
N ILE A 43 52.83 -6.83 -15.33
CA ILE A 43 52.77 -8.26 -14.95
C ILE A 43 51.75 -8.49 -13.83
N LEU A 44 51.80 -7.69 -12.76
CA LEU A 44 50.88 -7.83 -11.64
C LEU A 44 49.43 -7.49 -12.05
N ALA A 45 49.24 -6.47 -12.90
CA ALA A 45 47.91 -6.07 -13.39
C ALA A 45 47.27 -7.15 -14.25
N THR A 46 48.05 -7.76 -15.15
CA THR A 46 47.57 -8.82 -16.05
C THR A 46 47.31 -10.12 -15.30
N ARG A 47 48.17 -10.48 -14.33
CA ARG A 47 47.96 -11.63 -13.45
C ARG A 47 46.65 -11.50 -12.66
N GLU A 48 46.41 -10.36 -12.02
CA GLU A 48 45.17 -10.15 -11.27
C GLU A 48 43.95 -10.20 -12.19
N LEU A 49 44.04 -9.60 -13.38
CA LEU A 49 42.97 -9.61 -14.36
C LEU A 49 42.57 -11.03 -14.77
N ALA A 50 43.54 -11.94 -14.93
CA ALA A 50 43.31 -13.36 -15.23
C ALA A 50 42.69 -14.12 -14.06
N LEU A 51 42.93 -13.67 -12.82
CA LEU A 51 42.38 -14.26 -11.58
C LEU A 51 41.01 -13.69 -11.18
N LEU A 52 40.51 -12.67 -11.88
CA LEU A 52 39.15 -12.17 -11.68
C LEU A 52 38.15 -13.05 -12.44
N PRO A 53 36.96 -13.31 -11.86
CA PRO A 53 35.93 -14.08 -12.54
C PRO A 53 35.55 -13.43 -13.88
N GLY A 54 35.15 -14.30 -14.82
CA GLY A 54 34.62 -13.91 -16.13
C GLY A 54 33.28 -13.16 -16.01
N ARG A 55 32.63 -12.88 -17.14
CA ARG A 55 31.31 -12.20 -17.16
C ARG A 55 30.12 -13.17 -17.06
N SER A 56 30.38 -14.47 -17.16
CA SER A 56 29.40 -15.56 -17.10
C SER A 56 29.49 -16.29 -15.76
N GLY A 57 28.51 -17.17 -15.50
CA GLY A 57 28.48 -18.01 -14.29
C GLY A 57 27.86 -17.34 -13.06
N TYR A 58 27.34 -16.13 -13.19
CA TYR A 58 26.54 -15.48 -12.14
C TYR A 58 25.07 -15.90 -12.26
N SER A 59 24.57 -16.60 -11.26
CA SER A 59 23.14 -16.81 -11.06
C SER A 59 22.63 -15.74 -10.10
N VAL A 60 21.71 -14.90 -10.55
CA VAL A 60 21.13 -13.81 -9.74
C VAL A 60 19.63 -14.07 -9.58
N ARG A 61 19.14 -13.98 -8.34
CA ARG A 61 17.71 -14.05 -8.03
C ARG A 61 17.31 -12.86 -7.17
N ARG A 62 16.13 -12.31 -7.45
CA ARG A 62 15.50 -11.26 -6.65
C ARG A 62 14.40 -11.92 -5.82
N ILE A 63 14.44 -11.71 -4.50
CA ILE A 63 13.41 -12.16 -3.56
C ILE A 63 12.65 -10.93 -3.11
N THR A 64 11.35 -10.90 -3.42
CA THR A 64 10.44 -9.79 -3.13
C THR A 64 9.27 -10.28 -2.29
N PRO A 65 8.74 -9.45 -1.37
CA PRO A 65 7.40 -9.62 -0.84
C PRO A 65 6.38 -9.67 -1.98
N GLU A 66 5.41 -10.58 -1.92
CA GLU A 66 4.35 -10.68 -2.92
C GLU A 66 2.98 -10.77 -2.24
N PRO A 67 2.08 -9.79 -2.46
CA PRO A 67 2.27 -8.50 -3.17
C PRO A 67 3.02 -7.45 -2.33
N PHE A 68 3.48 -6.38 -2.98
CA PHE A 68 3.93 -5.15 -2.29
C PHE A 68 2.72 -4.41 -1.72
N SER A 69 2.92 -3.72 -0.59
CA SER A 69 1.90 -2.87 0.04
C SER A 69 2.22 -1.39 -0.15
N LEU A 70 1.22 -0.64 -0.59
CA LEU A 70 1.29 0.81 -0.76
C LEU A 70 1.69 1.53 0.52
N GLY A 71 2.70 2.40 0.45
CA GLY A 71 3.16 3.24 1.55
C GLY A 71 3.89 2.49 2.68
N GLU A 72 4.13 1.18 2.55
CA GLU A 72 4.88 0.41 3.55
C GLU A 72 6.33 0.17 3.08
N PRO A 73 7.29 0.11 4.01
CA PRO A 73 8.66 -0.30 3.71
C PRO A 73 8.71 -1.79 3.43
N GLU A 74 9.14 -2.15 2.22
CA GLU A 74 9.30 -3.52 1.74
C GLU A 74 10.80 -3.86 1.63
N GLU A 75 11.18 -5.07 2.03
CA GLU A 75 12.56 -5.55 1.93
C GLU A 75 12.75 -6.35 0.65
N VAL A 76 13.69 -5.96 -0.20
CA VAL A 76 14.07 -6.71 -1.40
C VAL A 76 15.45 -7.29 -1.20
N THR A 77 15.58 -8.61 -1.42
CA THR A 77 16.87 -9.29 -1.30
C THR A 77 17.39 -9.73 -2.67
N ILE A 78 18.64 -9.40 -2.95
CA ILE A 78 19.38 -9.92 -4.09
C ILE A 78 20.29 -11.05 -3.61
N VAL A 79 20.11 -12.22 -4.24
CA VAL A 79 20.96 -13.39 -4.04
C VAL A 79 21.78 -13.60 -5.30
N VAL A 80 23.11 -13.61 -5.16
CA VAL A 80 24.06 -13.84 -6.25
C VAL A 80 24.90 -15.07 -5.92
N ASP A 81 24.96 -16.00 -6.86
CA ASP A 81 25.75 -17.22 -6.77
C ASP A 81 26.80 -17.23 -7.90
N ASN A 82 28.08 -17.31 -7.53
CA ASN A 82 29.20 -17.60 -8.44
C ASN A 82 30.41 -18.12 -7.64
N ARG A 83 30.73 -19.42 -7.80
CA ARG A 83 31.85 -20.06 -7.11
C ARG A 83 33.22 -19.42 -7.44
N ALA A 84 33.41 -18.92 -8.65
CA ALA A 84 34.64 -18.25 -9.06
C ALA A 84 34.82 -16.87 -8.40
N ALA A 85 33.76 -16.33 -7.79
CA ALA A 85 33.80 -15.07 -7.04
C ALA A 85 33.99 -15.25 -5.52
N ALA A 86 34.19 -16.48 -5.04
CA ALA A 86 34.33 -16.77 -3.61
C ALA A 86 35.38 -15.88 -2.92
N GLY A 87 34.99 -15.26 -1.81
CA GLY A 87 35.84 -14.34 -1.04
C GLY A 87 36.06 -12.95 -1.66
N LEU A 88 35.55 -12.67 -2.86
CA LEU A 88 35.70 -11.35 -3.50
C LEU A 88 34.68 -10.33 -2.97
N LEU A 89 35.06 -9.05 -3.02
CA LEU A 89 34.14 -7.95 -2.77
C LEU A 89 33.18 -7.79 -3.94
N ALA A 90 31.97 -7.37 -3.62
CA ALA A 90 30.90 -7.13 -4.57
C ALA A 90 30.18 -5.83 -4.27
N ARG A 91 29.82 -5.09 -5.33
CA ARG A 91 28.87 -3.98 -5.28
C ARG A 91 27.71 -4.29 -6.23
N ILE A 92 26.49 -4.13 -5.77
CA ILE A 92 25.27 -4.42 -6.51
C ILE A 92 24.44 -3.15 -6.61
N ALA A 93 24.03 -2.80 -7.83
CA ALA A 93 22.99 -1.82 -8.10
C ALA A 93 21.81 -2.56 -8.72
N ASP A 94 20.71 -2.68 -7.98
CA ASP A 94 19.45 -3.21 -8.51
C ASP A 94 18.68 -2.08 -9.19
N HIS A 95 18.31 -2.27 -10.46
CA HIS A 95 17.56 -1.28 -11.21
C HIS A 95 16.08 -1.36 -10.83
N ALA A 96 15.76 -0.81 -9.66
CA ALA A 96 14.38 -0.64 -9.23
C ALA A 96 13.63 0.29 -10.22
N PRO A 97 12.35 0.01 -10.51
CA PRO A 97 11.56 0.81 -11.42
C PRO A 97 11.38 2.25 -10.93
N PRO A 98 11.18 3.22 -11.85
CA PRO A 98 10.85 4.59 -11.48
C PRO A 98 9.64 4.63 -10.54
N GLY A 99 9.74 5.44 -9.49
CA GLY A 99 8.71 5.57 -8.47
C GLY A 99 9.00 4.79 -7.19
N LEU A 100 9.69 3.64 -7.26
CA LEU A 100 10.20 3.02 -6.04
C LEU A 100 11.39 3.82 -5.50
N LYS A 101 11.48 3.93 -4.17
CA LYS A 101 12.56 4.64 -3.47
C LYS A 101 13.48 3.64 -2.76
N PRO A 102 14.42 2.99 -3.47
CA PRO A 102 15.33 2.02 -2.88
C PRO A 102 16.41 2.69 -2.02
N GLU A 103 16.59 2.20 -0.80
CA GLU A 103 17.58 2.68 0.16
C GLU A 103 18.31 1.49 0.84
N PRO A 104 19.65 1.40 0.71
CA PRO A 104 20.51 2.21 -0.17
C PRO A 104 20.37 1.81 -1.65
N ARG A 105 20.75 2.72 -2.58
CA ARG A 105 20.74 2.44 -4.05
C ARG A 105 21.83 1.46 -4.49
N GLU A 106 22.96 1.46 -3.79
CA GLU A 106 24.05 0.53 -4.01
C GLU A 106 24.28 -0.30 -2.76
N LEU A 107 24.41 -1.61 -2.94
CA LEU A 107 24.69 -2.56 -1.89
C LEU A 107 26.13 -3.01 -2.02
N ALA A 108 26.86 -3.06 -0.91
CA ALA A 108 28.21 -3.59 -0.87
C ALA A 108 28.26 -4.82 0.04
N GLY A 109 29.04 -5.82 -0.36
CA GLY A 109 29.22 -7.04 0.40
C GLY A 109 30.41 -7.86 -0.07
N ARG A 110 30.55 -9.05 0.50
CA ARG A 110 31.60 -10.01 0.14
C ARG A 110 30.97 -11.38 -0.11
N PHE A 111 31.37 -12.03 -1.19
CA PHE A 111 31.00 -13.43 -1.44
C PHE A 111 31.59 -14.31 -0.34
N ASP A 112 30.81 -15.27 0.15
CA ASP A 112 31.30 -16.27 1.09
C ASP A 112 32.31 -17.23 0.44
N ARG A 113 32.78 -18.22 1.20
CA ARG A 113 33.75 -19.22 0.73
C ARG A 113 33.20 -20.13 -0.38
N ASN A 114 31.88 -20.21 -0.52
CA ASN A 114 31.20 -21.02 -1.52
C ASN A 114 30.80 -20.21 -2.77
N GLY A 115 30.97 -18.88 -2.73
CA GLY A 115 30.60 -17.98 -3.81
C GLY A 115 29.13 -17.52 -3.74
N HIS A 116 28.52 -17.55 -2.56
CA HIS A 116 27.18 -16.99 -2.33
C HIS A 116 27.28 -15.58 -1.74
N LEU A 117 26.39 -14.70 -2.20
CA LEU A 117 26.23 -13.35 -1.68
C LEU A 117 24.75 -13.03 -1.54
N ARG A 118 24.35 -12.55 -0.37
CA ARG A 118 22.98 -12.13 -0.07
C ARG A 118 23.00 -10.71 0.48
N LEU A 119 22.39 -9.77 -0.24
CA LEU A 119 22.27 -8.38 0.18
C LEU A 119 20.80 -7.94 0.10
N SER A 120 20.34 -7.23 1.13
CA SER A 120 18.97 -6.69 1.19
C SER A 120 18.99 -5.17 1.19
N TYR A 121 17.97 -4.57 0.60
CA TYR A 121 17.67 -3.14 0.71
C TYR A 121 16.19 -2.94 0.99
N ARG A 122 15.82 -1.74 1.46
CA ARG A 122 14.42 -1.38 1.68
C ARG A 122 13.93 -0.46 0.58
N THR A 123 12.66 -0.57 0.23
CA THR A 123 12.01 0.34 -0.71
C THR A 123 10.60 0.67 -0.24
N ILE A 124 10.13 1.86 -0.58
CA ILE A 124 8.74 2.26 -0.35
C ILE A 124 8.08 2.47 -1.72
N SER A 125 6.82 2.06 -1.82
CA SER A 125 5.99 2.23 -3.02
C SER A 125 5.02 3.39 -2.80
N PRO A 126 5.20 4.55 -3.47
CA PRO A 126 4.36 5.73 -3.25
C PRO A 126 3.05 5.70 -4.04
N ARG A 127 2.91 4.81 -5.03
CA ARG A 127 1.70 4.66 -5.85
C ARG A 127 1.37 3.18 -6.05
N ARG A 128 0.08 2.87 -6.22
CA ARG A 128 -0.37 1.52 -6.58
C ARG A 128 -0.10 1.21 -8.05
N GLY A 129 -0.09 -0.07 -8.38
CA GLY A 129 -0.06 -0.53 -9.78
C GLY A 129 0.98 -1.62 -10.03
N ALA A 130 1.29 -1.83 -11.31
CA ALA A 130 2.30 -2.79 -11.74
C ALA A 130 3.65 -2.09 -11.95
N TYR A 131 4.71 -2.69 -11.43
CA TYR A 131 6.08 -2.22 -11.48
C TYR A 131 6.96 -3.31 -12.11
N ARG A 132 7.93 -2.91 -12.92
CA ARG A 132 8.86 -3.85 -13.58
C ARG A 132 10.29 -3.53 -13.21
N PHE A 133 10.91 -4.44 -12.45
CA PHE A 133 12.33 -4.34 -12.16
C PHE A 133 13.19 -4.57 -13.39
N GLY A 134 14.27 -3.81 -13.47
CA GLY A 134 15.28 -3.89 -14.52
C GLY A 134 16.39 -4.91 -14.21
N PRO A 135 17.50 -4.82 -14.95
CA PRO A 135 18.67 -5.67 -14.73
C PRO A 135 19.36 -5.37 -13.40
N VAL A 136 20.23 -6.28 -12.97
CA VAL A 136 21.13 -6.07 -11.83
C VAL A 136 22.53 -5.80 -12.36
N ASP A 137 23.12 -4.66 -11.98
CA ASP A 137 24.52 -4.35 -12.26
C ASP A 137 25.38 -4.77 -11.06
N LEU A 138 26.30 -5.70 -11.31
CA LEU A 138 27.23 -6.25 -10.33
C LEU A 138 28.66 -5.79 -10.67
N GLN A 139 29.38 -5.33 -9.65
CA GLN A 139 30.82 -5.12 -9.71
C GLN A 139 31.51 -6.10 -8.77
N VAL A 140 32.53 -6.81 -9.23
CA VAL A 140 33.31 -7.76 -8.42
C VAL A 140 34.78 -7.37 -8.43
N SER A 141 35.41 -7.41 -7.27
CA SER A 141 36.80 -7.00 -7.12
C SER A 141 37.50 -7.61 -5.91
N ARG A 142 38.83 -7.52 -5.89
CA ARG A 142 39.64 -7.80 -4.70
C ARG A 142 39.75 -6.54 -3.84
N GLU A 143 39.93 -6.71 -2.54
CA GLU A 143 40.13 -5.61 -1.57
C GLU A 143 41.42 -4.84 -1.88
N ASP A 144 42.50 -5.55 -2.16
CA ASP A 144 43.77 -4.96 -2.60
C ASP A 144 43.96 -4.96 -4.12
N GLY A 145 42.86 -5.07 -4.86
CA GLY A 145 42.88 -5.25 -6.31
C GLY A 145 43.16 -3.98 -7.11
N TRP A 146 43.55 -4.18 -8.36
CA TRP A 146 43.83 -3.15 -9.34
C TRP A 146 42.70 -3.02 -10.37
N TRP A 147 41.90 -4.08 -10.52
CA TRP A 147 40.78 -4.14 -11.44
C TRP A 147 39.45 -4.36 -10.73
N ARG A 148 38.37 -3.91 -11.36
CA ARG A 148 36.98 -4.25 -11.05
C ARG A 148 36.33 -4.81 -12.30
N ARG A 149 35.65 -5.94 -12.14
CA ARG A 149 34.83 -6.55 -13.19
C ARG A 149 33.39 -6.06 -13.04
N GLN A 150 32.83 -5.46 -14.08
CA GLN A 150 31.42 -5.09 -14.13
C GLN A 150 30.65 -6.08 -15.02
N VAL A 151 29.54 -6.59 -14.47
CA VAL A 151 28.65 -7.56 -15.10
C VAL A 151 27.22 -7.03 -14.97
N ARG A 152 26.50 -7.01 -16.09
CA ARG A 152 25.07 -6.71 -16.10
C ARG A 152 24.31 -8.02 -16.29
N VAL A 153 23.44 -8.36 -15.35
CA VAL A 153 22.62 -9.57 -15.40
C VAL A 153 21.17 -9.16 -15.70
N PRO A 154 20.59 -9.56 -16.85
CA PRO A 154 19.18 -9.30 -17.13
C PRO A 154 18.30 -10.07 -16.14
N LEU A 155 17.45 -9.36 -15.40
CA LEU A 155 16.58 -9.92 -14.38
C LEU A 155 15.25 -9.15 -14.33
N ALA A 156 14.48 -9.20 -15.42
CA ALA A 156 13.16 -8.61 -15.44
C ALA A 156 12.25 -9.35 -14.44
N HIS A 157 11.63 -8.59 -13.52
CA HIS A 157 10.74 -9.14 -12.50
C HIS A 157 9.57 -8.16 -12.30
N ASP A 158 8.35 -8.64 -12.52
CA ASP A 158 7.15 -7.81 -12.38
C ASP A 158 6.61 -7.94 -10.96
N VAL A 159 6.24 -6.81 -10.35
CA VAL A 159 5.69 -6.74 -8.98
C VAL A 159 4.44 -5.88 -9.00
N ALA A 160 3.40 -6.32 -8.32
CA ALA A 160 2.19 -5.55 -8.12
C ALA A 160 2.15 -4.92 -6.72
N VAL A 161 1.90 -3.62 -6.66
CA VAL A 161 1.69 -2.85 -5.43
C VAL A 161 0.18 -2.74 -5.18
N PHE A 162 -0.27 -3.48 -4.18
CA PHE A 162 -1.65 -3.48 -3.72
C PHE A 162 -1.86 -2.41 -2.64
N PRO A 163 -3.12 -2.07 -2.32
CA PRO A 163 -3.39 -1.31 -1.10
C PRO A 163 -2.81 -2.02 0.13
N ASN A 164 -2.69 -1.31 1.25
CA ASN A 164 -1.89 -1.74 2.39
C ASN A 164 -2.43 -3.01 3.09
N ILE A 165 -2.02 -4.18 2.57
CA ILE A 165 -2.38 -5.52 3.10
C ILE A 165 -1.55 -5.83 4.36
N VAL A 166 -0.34 -5.28 4.48
CA VAL A 166 0.49 -5.45 5.69
C VAL A 166 -0.19 -4.88 6.93
N ALA A 167 -0.81 -3.70 6.83
CA ALA A 167 -1.59 -3.11 7.93
C ALA A 167 -2.76 -4.01 8.36
N ILE A 168 -3.41 -4.69 7.41
CA ILE A 168 -4.46 -5.68 7.72
C ILE A 168 -3.90 -6.84 8.54
N LYS A 169 -2.73 -7.40 8.15
CA LYS A 169 -2.08 -8.47 8.90
C LYS A 169 -1.77 -8.05 10.34
N ARG A 170 -1.28 -6.81 10.55
CA ARG A 170 -1.04 -6.25 11.90
C ARG A 170 -2.33 -6.19 12.72
N ILE A 171 -3.40 -5.64 12.15
CA ILE A 171 -4.71 -5.54 12.83
C ILE A 171 -5.29 -6.93 13.12
N GLN A 172 -5.11 -7.90 12.21
CA GLN A 172 -5.57 -9.27 12.43
C GLN A 172 -4.96 -9.90 13.68
N LEU A 173 -3.66 -9.66 13.92
CA LEU A 173 -2.99 -10.14 15.11
C LEU A 173 -3.57 -9.52 16.39
N THR A 174 -3.91 -8.23 16.35
CA THR A 174 -4.52 -7.50 17.46
C THR A 174 -5.97 -7.94 17.71
N LEU A 175 -6.81 -8.00 16.67
CA LEU A 175 -8.21 -8.40 16.79
C LEU A 175 -8.38 -9.87 17.18
N ARG A 176 -7.47 -10.78 16.81
CA ARG A 176 -7.53 -12.17 17.32
C ARG A 176 -7.45 -12.25 18.84
N ARG A 177 -6.80 -11.28 19.49
CA ARG A 177 -6.75 -11.19 20.96
C ARG A 177 -8.05 -10.62 21.54
N GLY A 178 -8.63 -9.59 20.91
CA GLY A 178 -9.86 -8.93 21.39
C GLY A 178 -11.18 -9.63 21.01
N LEU A 179 -11.29 -10.22 19.82
CA LEU A 179 -12.49 -10.92 19.34
C LEU A 179 -12.80 -12.18 20.17
N ARG A 180 -11.79 -12.83 20.75
CA ARG A 180 -11.98 -13.95 21.70
C ARG A 180 -12.72 -13.50 22.97
N ALA A 181 -12.50 -12.27 23.43
CA ALA A 181 -13.22 -11.70 24.58
C ALA A 181 -14.67 -11.32 24.22
N LEU A 182 -14.90 -10.82 22.99
CA LEU A 182 -16.23 -10.42 22.50
C LEU A 182 -17.13 -11.60 22.11
N ALA A 183 -16.57 -12.77 21.77
CA ALA A 183 -17.34 -13.96 21.45
C ALA A 183 -18.24 -14.44 22.62
N GLY A 184 -17.86 -14.13 23.87
CA GLY A 184 -18.62 -14.46 25.07
C GLY A 184 -19.71 -13.46 25.48
N LEU A 185 -19.77 -12.26 24.87
CA LEU A 185 -20.61 -11.14 25.34
C LEU A 185 -21.69 -10.68 24.35
N ARG A 186 -21.83 -11.34 23.20
CA ARG A 186 -22.79 -10.92 22.17
C ARG A 186 -24.22 -11.29 22.58
N ARG A 187 -24.92 -10.34 23.21
CA ARG A 187 -26.35 -10.40 23.54
C ARG A 187 -27.16 -10.88 22.33
N ALA A 188 -27.90 -11.98 22.52
CA ALA A 188 -28.93 -12.42 21.60
C ALA A 188 -29.95 -11.29 21.44
N ARG A 189 -30.23 -10.88 20.20
CA ARG A 189 -31.25 -9.87 19.90
C ARG A 189 -32.64 -10.51 20.08
N PRO A 190 -33.67 -9.77 20.56
CA PRO A 190 -34.99 -10.34 20.81
C PRO A 190 -35.68 -10.85 19.51
N PRO A 191 -36.70 -11.71 19.64
CA PRO A 191 -37.46 -12.24 18.49
C PRO A 191 -38.12 -11.10 17.69
N GLY A 192 -37.96 -11.10 16.35
CA GLY A 192 -38.54 -10.08 15.45
C GLY A 192 -37.59 -9.54 14.37
N ALA A 193 -36.30 -9.91 14.39
CA ALA A 193 -35.34 -9.54 13.34
C ALA A 193 -35.65 -10.25 12.01
N SER A 194 -35.29 -9.63 10.88
CA SER A 194 -35.17 -10.33 9.59
C SER A 194 -34.38 -11.61 9.81
N THR A 195 -34.97 -12.75 9.49
CA THR A 195 -34.37 -14.06 9.75
C THR A 195 -33.86 -14.64 8.44
N ALA A 196 -32.62 -15.12 8.43
CA ALA A 196 -32.02 -15.80 7.30
C ALA A 196 -32.21 -17.31 7.46
N PHE A 197 -32.44 -18.02 6.36
CA PHE A 197 -32.50 -19.48 6.36
C PHE A 197 -31.19 -20.07 6.92
N ALA A 198 -31.29 -20.82 8.01
CA ALA A 198 -30.15 -21.50 8.64
C ALA A 198 -30.10 -22.97 8.26
N GLY A 199 -31.27 -23.61 8.09
CA GLY A 199 -31.35 -25.02 7.74
C GLY A 199 -32.77 -25.57 7.83
N LEU A 200 -32.85 -26.90 7.71
CA LEU A 200 -34.07 -27.67 7.91
C LEU A 200 -33.83 -28.64 9.07
N ARG A 201 -34.71 -28.61 10.08
CA ARG A 201 -34.72 -29.62 11.15
C ARG A 201 -36.09 -30.25 11.31
N ASP A 202 -36.11 -31.40 11.97
CA ASP A 202 -37.36 -32.06 12.32
C ASP A 202 -38.17 -31.19 13.30
N TYR A 203 -39.49 -31.15 13.09
CA TYR A 203 -40.42 -30.45 13.96
C TYR A 203 -40.39 -31.05 15.38
N VAL A 204 -40.35 -30.18 16.38
CA VAL A 204 -40.50 -30.54 17.79
C VAL A 204 -41.74 -29.85 18.33
N ARG A 205 -42.47 -30.54 19.21
CA ARG A 205 -43.69 -30.00 19.84
C ARG A 205 -43.33 -28.71 20.60
N GLY A 206 -43.95 -27.60 20.19
CA GLY A 206 -43.62 -26.25 20.67
C GLY A 206 -43.09 -25.32 19.58
N ASP A 207 -42.73 -25.86 18.42
CA ASP A 207 -42.34 -25.06 17.26
C ASP A 207 -43.54 -24.35 16.62
N ASP A 208 -43.31 -23.11 16.18
CA ASP A 208 -44.29 -22.30 15.46
C ASP A 208 -44.64 -22.95 14.12
N VAL A 209 -45.92 -23.28 13.94
CA VAL A 209 -46.48 -23.94 12.76
C VAL A 209 -46.25 -23.12 11.49
N ARG A 210 -46.13 -21.78 11.59
CA ARG A 210 -45.84 -20.91 10.45
C ARG A 210 -44.46 -21.14 9.82
N ARG A 211 -43.55 -21.80 10.55
CA ARG A 211 -42.19 -22.11 10.08
C ARG A 211 -42.09 -23.51 9.46
N VAL A 212 -43.17 -24.27 9.37
CA VAL A 212 -43.18 -25.59 8.75
C VAL A 212 -43.04 -25.44 7.24
N SER A 213 -42.05 -26.12 6.65
CA SER A 213 -41.91 -26.22 5.20
C SER A 213 -42.70 -27.42 4.69
N TRP A 214 -43.94 -27.19 4.26
CA TRP A 214 -44.80 -28.24 3.70
C TRP A 214 -44.15 -28.96 2.51
N SER A 215 -43.37 -28.25 1.70
CA SER A 215 -42.62 -28.84 0.58
C SER A 215 -41.51 -29.79 1.02
N ALA A 216 -40.80 -29.50 2.12
CA ALA A 216 -39.77 -30.37 2.67
C ALA A 216 -40.38 -31.55 3.44
N THR A 217 -41.51 -31.31 4.13
CA THR A 217 -42.30 -32.35 4.80
C THR A 217 -42.83 -33.39 3.83
N ALA A 218 -43.38 -32.97 2.68
CA ALA A 218 -43.86 -33.90 1.65
C ALA A 218 -42.75 -34.81 1.08
N ARG A 219 -41.48 -34.39 1.12
CA ARG A 219 -40.34 -35.19 0.64
C ARG A 219 -39.74 -36.12 1.71
N ARG A 220 -39.89 -35.78 2.99
CA ARG A 220 -39.26 -36.50 4.11
C ARG A 220 -40.22 -37.37 4.92
N ASP A 221 -41.52 -37.33 4.60
CA ASP A 221 -42.60 -38.04 5.30
C ASP A 221 -42.65 -37.79 6.82
N ARG A 222 -42.09 -36.65 7.25
CA ARG A 222 -42.11 -36.15 8.63
C ARG A 222 -42.16 -34.63 8.64
N PRO A 223 -42.81 -33.98 9.63
CA PRO A 223 -42.88 -32.53 9.67
C PRO A 223 -41.49 -31.89 9.83
N VAL A 224 -41.16 -30.92 8.97
CA VAL A 224 -39.85 -30.25 8.89
C VAL A 224 -40.06 -28.76 9.08
N VAL A 225 -39.29 -28.18 10.00
CA VAL A 225 -39.30 -26.76 10.31
C VAL A 225 -38.11 -26.10 9.63
N VAL A 226 -38.36 -24.94 9.03
CA VAL A 226 -37.31 -24.03 8.58
C VAL A 226 -36.67 -23.43 9.81
N GLU A 227 -35.42 -23.80 10.04
CA GLU A 227 -34.61 -23.16 11.04
C GLU A 227 -34.16 -21.82 10.47
N VAL A 228 -34.56 -20.75 11.14
CA VAL A 228 -34.21 -19.39 10.74
C VAL A 228 -33.29 -18.82 11.81
N GLU A 229 -32.12 -18.36 11.40
CA GLU A 229 -31.21 -17.67 12.30
C GLU A 229 -31.49 -16.17 12.17
N ALA A 230 -31.50 -15.45 13.30
CA ALA A 230 -31.54 -13.99 13.25
C ALA A 230 -30.41 -13.54 12.32
N GLU A 231 -30.71 -12.71 11.35
CA GLU A 231 -29.71 -12.29 10.38
C GLU A 231 -28.63 -11.47 11.10
N ARG A 232 -27.53 -12.14 11.47
CA ARG A 232 -26.40 -11.56 12.18
C ARG A 232 -25.67 -10.64 11.23
N GLY A 233 -25.24 -9.45 11.66
CA GLY A 233 -24.33 -8.54 10.95
C GLY A 233 -24.99 -7.48 10.06
N GLN A 234 -24.55 -6.23 10.23
CA GLN A 234 -25.05 -5.05 9.52
C GLN A 234 -24.50 -5.00 8.08
N GLN A 235 -25.07 -4.12 7.24
CA GLN A 235 -24.49 -3.82 5.92
C GLN A 235 -23.65 -2.56 6.03
N VAL A 236 -22.41 -2.64 5.55
CA VAL A 236 -21.50 -1.51 5.37
C VAL A 236 -21.26 -1.35 3.88
N MET A 237 -21.56 -0.18 3.35
CA MET A 237 -21.32 0.19 1.97
C MET A 237 -20.28 1.29 1.94
N ILE A 238 -19.13 1.02 1.33
CA ILE A 238 -18.06 2.01 1.17
C ILE A 238 -18.25 2.65 -0.19
N ALA A 239 -18.50 3.95 -0.23
CA ALA A 239 -18.55 4.76 -1.45
C ALA A 239 -17.26 5.58 -1.54
N LEU A 240 -16.45 5.32 -2.54
CA LEU A 240 -15.13 5.93 -2.71
C LEU A 240 -15.15 6.87 -3.91
N ASP A 241 -14.96 8.17 -3.64
CA ASP A 241 -14.75 9.20 -4.64
C ASP A 241 -13.37 9.01 -5.32
N CYS A 242 -13.37 9.05 -6.65
CA CYS A 242 -12.21 8.94 -7.52
C CYS A 242 -12.01 10.20 -8.39
N GLY A 243 -12.71 11.29 -8.10
CA GLY A 243 -12.63 12.55 -8.83
C GLY A 243 -11.39 13.39 -8.53
N ARG A 244 -11.38 14.58 -9.14
CA ARG A 244 -10.25 15.52 -9.18
C ARG A 244 -9.67 15.83 -7.80
N LEU A 245 -10.50 16.10 -6.79
CA LEU A 245 -10.02 16.50 -5.47
C LEU A 245 -9.22 15.39 -4.76
N MET A 246 -9.48 14.13 -5.11
CA MET A 246 -8.79 12.97 -4.56
C MET A 246 -7.39 12.75 -5.15
N THR A 247 -7.02 13.47 -6.22
CA THR A 247 -5.66 13.47 -6.80
C THR A 247 -4.64 14.28 -5.99
N ALA A 248 -5.11 15.13 -5.07
CA ALA A 248 -4.23 16.00 -4.31
C ALA A 248 -3.25 15.18 -3.44
N PRO A 249 -1.96 15.55 -3.39
CA PRO A 249 -1.01 14.97 -2.45
C PRO A 249 -1.47 15.16 -0.99
N ALA A 250 -1.17 14.19 -0.14
CA ALA A 250 -1.41 14.27 1.31
C ALA A 250 -0.31 13.50 2.06
N GLY A 251 0.80 14.18 2.35
CA GLY A 251 2.02 13.53 2.83
C GLY A 251 2.69 12.71 1.71
N ASP A 252 3.03 11.44 1.99
CA ASP A 252 3.75 10.57 1.04
C ASP A 252 2.86 9.91 -0.03
N LEU A 253 1.54 9.97 0.12
CA LEU A 253 0.54 9.38 -0.77
C LEU A 253 -0.47 10.45 -1.21
N ASP A 254 -1.18 10.21 -2.30
CA ASP A 254 -2.31 11.05 -2.71
C ASP A 254 -3.55 10.75 -1.83
N LYS A 255 -4.52 11.66 -1.75
CA LYS A 255 -5.75 11.48 -0.93
C LYS A 255 -6.52 10.22 -1.29
N LEU A 256 -6.63 9.90 -2.58
CA LEU A 256 -7.23 8.66 -3.06
C LEU A 256 -6.53 7.43 -2.47
N ASP A 257 -5.20 7.45 -2.39
CA ASP A 257 -4.41 6.31 -1.94
C ASP A 257 -4.58 6.05 -0.43
N HIS A 258 -4.73 7.12 0.36
CA HIS A 258 -5.16 7.02 1.75
C HIS A 258 -6.59 6.48 1.88
N ALA A 259 -7.52 6.99 1.07
CA ALA A 259 -8.92 6.54 1.08
C ALA A 259 -9.05 5.05 0.70
N VAL A 260 -8.28 4.59 -0.29
CA VAL A 260 -8.21 3.18 -0.71
C VAL A 260 -7.68 2.29 0.43
N ASN A 261 -6.63 2.73 1.13
CA ASN A 261 -6.11 2.01 2.31
C ASN A 261 -7.15 1.95 3.44
N ALA A 262 -7.85 3.05 3.71
CA ALA A 262 -8.89 3.12 4.73
C ALA A 262 -10.10 2.26 4.36
N ALA A 263 -10.52 2.27 3.10
CA ALA A 263 -11.59 1.43 2.56
C ALA A 263 -11.27 -0.06 2.73
N LEU A 264 -10.06 -0.49 2.36
CA LEU A 264 -9.63 -1.88 2.51
C LEU A 264 -9.61 -2.30 3.98
N MET A 265 -9.07 -1.44 4.85
CA MET A 265 -8.99 -1.70 6.28
C MET A 265 -10.38 -1.82 6.91
N LEU A 266 -11.28 -0.87 6.63
CA LEU A 266 -12.66 -0.90 7.09
C LEU A 266 -13.39 -2.15 6.59
N ALA A 267 -13.23 -2.50 5.30
CA ALA A 267 -13.86 -3.67 4.74
C ALA A 267 -13.41 -4.96 5.45
N TRP A 268 -12.12 -5.08 5.73
CA TRP A 268 -11.58 -6.22 6.44
C TRP A 268 -12.08 -6.30 7.88
N VAL A 269 -12.05 -5.18 8.62
CA VAL A 269 -12.52 -5.13 10.01
C VAL A 269 -14.02 -5.45 10.08
N ALA A 270 -14.84 -4.82 9.24
CA ALA A 270 -16.28 -5.05 9.24
C ALA A 270 -16.62 -6.53 8.94
N GLN A 271 -15.94 -7.17 7.97
CA GLN A 271 -16.08 -8.61 7.72
C GLN A 271 -15.64 -9.46 8.92
N ALA A 272 -14.55 -9.10 9.59
CA ALA A 272 -14.08 -9.80 10.79
C ALA A 272 -15.11 -9.71 11.95
N TYR A 273 -15.88 -8.63 12.00
CA TYR A 273 -17.00 -8.46 12.93
C TYR A 273 -18.33 -9.07 12.44
N GLY A 274 -18.32 -9.77 11.30
CA GLY A 274 -19.48 -10.48 10.74
C GLY A 274 -20.42 -9.61 9.91
N ASP A 275 -20.05 -8.38 9.56
CA ASP A 275 -20.88 -7.53 8.71
C ASP A 275 -20.73 -7.88 7.23
N ARG A 276 -21.73 -7.50 6.44
CA ARG A 276 -21.65 -7.56 4.97
C ARG A 276 -21.04 -6.27 4.47
N VAL A 277 -20.03 -6.37 3.63
CA VAL A 277 -19.33 -5.19 3.09
C VAL A 277 -19.49 -5.12 1.59
N GLY A 278 -19.91 -3.95 1.10
CA GLY A 278 -19.93 -3.59 -0.31
C GLY A 278 -18.97 -2.44 -0.59
N LEU A 279 -18.67 -2.24 -1.86
CA LEU A 279 -17.83 -1.16 -2.37
C LEU A 279 -18.52 -0.55 -3.58
N MET A 280 -18.57 0.77 -3.65
CA MET A 280 -18.89 1.52 -4.85
C MET A 280 -17.77 2.53 -5.09
N THR A 281 -17.31 2.63 -6.32
CA THR A 281 -16.38 3.69 -6.74
C THR A 281 -17.10 4.58 -7.73
N PHE A 282 -16.83 5.88 -7.66
CA PHE A 282 -17.47 6.85 -8.53
C PHE A 282 -16.58 8.06 -8.76
N ASP A 283 -16.81 8.71 -9.89
CA ASP A 283 -16.27 9.99 -10.33
C ASP A 283 -17.46 10.81 -10.85
N ASP A 284 -17.47 11.26 -12.10
CA ASP A 284 -18.66 11.81 -12.77
C ASP A 284 -19.75 10.75 -13.04
N ARG A 285 -19.42 9.46 -12.87
CA ARG A 285 -20.32 8.32 -12.98
C ARG A 285 -19.97 7.23 -11.97
N VAL A 286 -20.83 6.22 -11.84
CA VAL A 286 -20.49 5.01 -11.07
C VAL A 286 -19.56 4.14 -11.91
N THR A 287 -18.32 3.94 -11.44
CA THR A 287 -17.30 3.15 -12.15
C THR A 287 -17.31 1.68 -11.75
N SER A 288 -17.64 1.37 -10.50
CA SER A 288 -17.77 -0.01 -10.02
C SER A 288 -18.78 -0.11 -8.88
N PHE A 289 -19.48 -1.23 -8.80
CA PHE A 289 -20.44 -1.53 -7.74
C PHE A 289 -20.37 -3.00 -7.34
N LEU A 290 -19.91 -3.24 -6.12
CA LEU A 290 -19.93 -4.53 -5.43
C LEU A 290 -20.98 -4.46 -4.32
N LYS A 291 -22.07 -5.22 -4.48
CA LYS A 291 -23.13 -5.29 -3.48
C LYS A 291 -22.57 -5.81 -2.13
N PRO A 292 -23.16 -5.41 -0.98
CA PRO A 292 -22.69 -5.91 0.30
C PRO A 292 -22.87 -7.43 0.48
N GLU A 293 -21.76 -8.17 0.51
CA GLU A 293 -21.71 -9.62 0.73
C GLU A 293 -20.77 -9.98 1.88
N ARG A 294 -20.67 -11.28 2.20
CA ARG A 294 -19.80 -11.83 3.25
C ARG A 294 -18.68 -12.68 2.67
N GLY A 295 -17.65 -12.86 3.48
CA GLY A 295 -16.67 -13.92 3.30
C GLY A 295 -15.41 -13.49 2.57
N SER A 296 -14.46 -14.42 2.49
CA SER A 296 -13.12 -14.19 1.93
C SER A 296 -13.16 -13.82 0.45
N LEU A 297 -14.08 -14.41 -0.33
CA LEU A 297 -14.25 -14.08 -1.75
C LEU A 297 -14.66 -12.62 -1.95
N GLN A 298 -15.53 -12.09 -1.09
CA GLN A 298 -15.94 -10.69 -1.16
C GLN A 298 -14.77 -9.76 -0.85
N LEU A 299 -13.96 -10.07 0.17
CA LEU A 299 -12.75 -9.30 0.48
C LEU A 299 -11.75 -9.31 -0.67
N ARG A 300 -11.58 -10.46 -1.34
CA ARG A 300 -10.73 -10.57 -2.52
C ARG A 300 -11.23 -9.67 -3.65
N ARG A 301 -12.53 -9.71 -3.98
CA ARG A 301 -13.16 -8.83 -5.00
C ARG A 301 -12.98 -7.35 -4.67
N ILE A 302 -13.18 -6.97 -3.41
CA ILE A 302 -12.95 -5.59 -2.95
C ILE A 302 -11.48 -5.20 -3.11
N THR A 303 -10.55 -6.07 -2.73
CA THR A 303 -9.10 -5.81 -2.85
C THR A 303 -8.68 -5.63 -4.30
N GLU A 304 -9.17 -6.49 -5.20
CA GLU A 304 -8.92 -6.41 -6.64
C GLU A 304 -9.53 -5.15 -7.25
N ALA A 305 -10.76 -4.78 -6.86
CA ALA A 305 -11.40 -3.53 -7.29
C ALA A 305 -10.58 -2.31 -6.83
N LEU A 306 -10.20 -2.25 -5.56
CA LEU A 306 -9.39 -1.18 -4.97
C LEU A 306 -7.99 -1.06 -5.61
N TYR A 307 -7.39 -2.17 -6.01
CA TYR A 307 -6.13 -2.18 -6.76
C TYR A 307 -6.27 -1.52 -8.14
N ALA A 308 -7.39 -1.77 -8.84
CA ALA A 308 -7.64 -1.28 -10.19
C ALA A 308 -8.01 0.21 -10.26
N ILE A 309 -8.37 0.83 -9.13
CA ILE A 309 -8.79 2.23 -9.08
C ILE A 309 -7.67 3.17 -9.50
N ARG A 310 -8.03 4.09 -10.40
CA ARG A 310 -7.24 5.25 -10.79
C ARG A 310 -8.09 6.51 -10.59
N PRO A 311 -7.50 7.62 -10.15
CA PRO A 311 -8.23 8.88 -10.11
C PRO A 311 -8.48 9.39 -11.53
N ASP A 312 -9.54 10.15 -11.71
CA ASP A 312 -9.81 10.92 -12.91
C ASP A 312 -9.92 12.42 -12.58
N TYR A 313 -9.57 13.27 -13.54
CA TYR A 313 -9.56 14.73 -13.38
C TYR A 313 -10.93 15.34 -13.71
N VAL A 314 -11.98 14.72 -13.18
CA VAL A 314 -13.38 15.14 -13.35
C VAL A 314 -14.00 15.52 -12.00
N GLU A 315 -15.03 16.36 -12.03
CA GLU A 315 -15.78 16.69 -10.83
C GLU A 315 -16.75 15.54 -10.50
N PRO A 316 -16.80 15.07 -9.24
CA PRO A 316 -17.66 13.95 -8.89
C PRO A 316 -19.16 14.31 -8.93
N ASP A 317 -19.98 13.45 -9.52
CA ASP A 317 -21.44 13.58 -9.49
C ASP A 317 -22.01 12.83 -8.28
N PHE A 318 -22.02 13.51 -7.13
CA PHE A 318 -22.61 12.98 -5.89
C PHE A 318 -24.10 12.66 -6.04
N GLY A 319 -24.81 13.40 -6.90
CA GLY A 319 -26.24 13.20 -7.12
C GLY A 319 -26.55 11.87 -7.77
N HIS A 320 -25.85 11.56 -8.85
CA HIS A 320 -25.91 10.27 -9.53
C HIS A 320 -25.46 9.14 -8.61
N ALA A 321 -24.32 9.31 -7.92
CA ALA A 321 -23.76 8.28 -7.03
C ALA A 321 -24.70 7.94 -5.85
N MET A 322 -25.21 8.94 -5.12
CA MET A 322 -26.10 8.70 -3.98
C MET A 322 -27.47 8.15 -4.42
N THR A 323 -27.97 8.57 -5.59
CA THR A 323 -29.21 8.03 -6.16
C THR A 323 -29.03 6.56 -6.53
N HIS A 324 -27.90 6.21 -7.16
CA HIS A 324 -27.55 4.82 -7.47
C HIS A 324 -27.52 3.95 -6.19
N LEU A 325 -26.90 4.44 -5.12
CA LEU A 325 -26.89 3.74 -3.82
C LEU A 325 -28.30 3.55 -3.26
N ALA A 326 -29.13 4.60 -3.25
CA ALA A 326 -30.49 4.54 -2.73
C ALA A 326 -31.37 3.50 -3.47
N LEU A 327 -31.15 3.33 -4.77
CA LEU A 327 -31.87 2.36 -5.60
C LEU A 327 -31.37 0.92 -5.40
N ARG A 328 -30.06 0.74 -5.20
CA ARG A 328 -29.43 -0.60 -5.17
C ARG A 328 -29.35 -1.18 -3.76
N LEU A 329 -29.34 -0.35 -2.72
CA LEU A 329 -29.33 -0.78 -1.33
C LEU A 329 -30.76 -1.06 -0.83
N GLY A 330 -31.20 -2.31 -0.97
CA GLY A 330 -32.53 -2.72 -0.50
C GLY A 330 -32.71 -2.76 1.03
N ARG A 331 -31.63 -2.61 1.82
CA ARG A 331 -31.68 -2.71 3.29
C ARG A 331 -30.91 -1.57 3.94
N ARG A 332 -31.31 -1.23 5.16
CA ARG A 332 -30.60 -0.25 6.00
C ARG A 332 -29.14 -0.65 6.14
N SER A 333 -28.28 0.29 5.79
CA SER A 333 -26.83 0.11 5.68
C SER A 333 -26.13 1.31 6.31
N MET A 334 -24.92 1.11 6.83
CA MET A 334 -23.95 2.18 7.02
C MET A 334 -23.37 2.53 5.66
N VAL A 335 -23.52 3.76 5.20
CA VAL A 335 -22.87 4.24 3.98
C VAL A 335 -21.72 5.14 4.38
N VAL A 336 -20.51 4.72 4.07
CA VAL A 336 -19.28 5.47 4.34
C VAL A 336 -18.82 6.11 3.04
N VAL A 337 -18.96 7.42 2.94
CA VAL A 337 -18.55 8.20 1.76
C VAL A 337 -17.15 8.76 2.02
N LEU A 338 -16.16 8.19 1.33
CA LEU A 338 -14.77 8.64 1.33
C LEU A 338 -14.60 9.64 0.19
N THR A 339 -14.51 10.92 0.53
CA THR A 339 -14.45 12.04 -0.42
C THR A 339 -13.67 13.19 0.20
N ASP A 340 -13.24 14.14 -0.60
CA ASP A 340 -12.75 15.40 -0.07
C ASP A 340 -13.83 16.47 -0.10
N VAL A 341 -13.84 17.34 0.90
CA VAL A 341 -14.80 18.43 1.05
C VAL A 341 -14.02 19.69 1.42
N GLN A 342 -13.86 20.60 0.46
CA GLN A 342 -13.01 21.80 0.63
C GLN A 342 -13.80 23.11 0.70
N ASP A 343 -15.00 23.16 0.13
CA ASP A 343 -15.76 24.40 -0.03
C ASP A 343 -17.23 24.24 0.44
N PRO A 344 -17.84 25.27 1.08
CA PRO A 344 -19.21 25.20 1.55
C PRO A 344 -20.26 25.04 0.45
N GLN A 345 -20.00 25.47 -0.79
CA GLN A 345 -20.93 25.29 -1.90
C GLN A 345 -21.00 23.81 -2.31
N ALA A 346 -19.85 23.18 -2.56
CA ALA A 346 -19.76 21.74 -2.86
C ALA A 346 -20.33 20.90 -1.70
N SER A 347 -20.09 21.34 -0.45
CA SER A 347 -20.63 20.71 0.75
C SER A 347 -22.14 20.72 0.81
N ARG A 348 -22.80 21.79 0.35
CA ARG A 348 -24.26 21.91 0.34
C ARG A 348 -24.90 20.90 -0.62
N GLU A 349 -24.30 20.71 -1.79
CA GLU A 349 -24.76 19.71 -2.75
C GLU A 349 -24.61 18.30 -2.19
N LEU A 350 -23.40 17.93 -1.75
CA LEU A 350 -23.14 16.65 -1.09
C LEU A 350 -24.10 16.40 0.08
N MET A 351 -24.29 17.41 0.93
CA MET A 351 -25.21 17.34 2.07
C MET A 351 -26.64 17.05 1.63
N ALA A 352 -27.16 17.73 0.61
CA ALA A 352 -28.52 17.53 0.12
C ALA A 352 -28.73 16.09 -0.39
N HIS A 353 -27.73 15.50 -1.05
CA HIS A 353 -27.77 14.12 -1.52
C HIS A 353 -27.61 13.11 -0.38
N CYS A 354 -26.69 13.35 0.54
CA CYS A 354 -26.48 12.54 1.74
C CYS A 354 -27.70 12.53 2.65
N LEU A 355 -28.41 13.65 2.81
CA LEU A 355 -29.64 13.76 3.58
C LEU A 355 -30.75 12.86 3.06
N ARG A 356 -30.93 12.82 1.73
CA ARG A 356 -31.91 11.92 1.10
C ARG A 356 -31.56 10.46 1.35
N LEU A 357 -30.27 10.12 1.29
CA LEU A 357 -29.80 8.77 1.61
C LEU A 357 -29.93 8.45 3.12
N ALA A 358 -29.72 9.45 3.97
CA ALA A 358 -29.79 9.35 5.43
C ALA A 358 -31.21 9.03 5.94
N ALA A 359 -32.24 9.29 5.14
CA ALA A 359 -33.61 8.90 5.45
C ALA A 359 -33.78 7.37 5.64
N ARG A 360 -32.92 6.56 5.00
CA ARG A 360 -32.98 5.08 5.08
C ARG A 360 -31.68 4.43 5.57
N HIS A 361 -30.56 5.12 5.50
CA HIS A 361 -29.22 4.60 5.78
C HIS A 361 -28.51 5.46 6.82
N LEU A 362 -27.53 4.92 7.53
CA LEU A 362 -26.65 5.74 8.37
C LEU A 362 -25.51 6.25 7.49
N VAL A 363 -25.46 7.55 7.21
CA VAL A 363 -24.43 8.13 6.33
C VAL A 363 -23.30 8.74 7.16
N LEU A 364 -22.07 8.33 6.85
CA LEU A 364 -20.84 8.87 7.39
C LEU A 364 -20.00 9.43 6.24
N VAL A 365 -19.85 10.76 6.19
CA VAL A 365 -18.93 11.44 5.28
C VAL A 365 -17.55 11.48 5.94
N VAL A 366 -16.55 11.02 5.23
CA VAL A 366 -15.18 10.92 5.69
C VAL A 366 -14.30 11.69 4.73
N ALA A 367 -13.62 12.72 5.23
CA ALA A 367 -12.65 13.46 4.48
C ALA A 367 -11.31 13.49 5.20
N MET A 368 -10.26 13.84 4.45
CA MET A 368 -8.92 13.96 5.00
C MET A 368 -8.25 15.28 4.67
N SER A 369 -7.50 15.78 5.65
CA SER A 369 -6.67 16.97 5.51
C SER A 369 -5.23 16.60 5.20
N ASP A 370 -4.56 17.41 4.38
CA ASP A 370 -3.14 17.26 4.08
C ASP A 370 -2.30 17.64 5.32
N PRO A 371 -1.39 16.77 5.80
CA PRO A 371 -0.44 17.12 6.85
C PRO A 371 0.34 18.42 6.60
N ALA A 372 0.67 18.74 5.34
CA ALA A 372 1.41 19.95 5.01
C ALA A 372 0.60 21.22 5.30
N MET A 373 -0.72 21.19 5.09
CA MET A 373 -1.62 22.30 5.41
C MET A 373 -1.70 22.54 6.93
N VAL A 374 -1.76 21.46 7.72
CA VAL A 374 -1.73 21.57 9.18
C VAL A 374 -0.40 22.14 9.65
N GLY A 375 0.71 21.65 9.08
CA GLY A 375 2.05 22.16 9.37
C GLY A 375 2.22 23.63 9.01
N ALA A 376 1.68 24.08 7.88
CA ALA A 376 1.72 25.48 7.45
C ALA A 376 0.94 26.41 8.40
N ARG A 377 -0.18 25.94 8.97
CA ARG A 377 -0.95 26.68 9.98
C ARG A 377 -0.23 26.77 11.32
N ASP A 378 0.39 25.67 11.76
CA ASP A 378 0.98 25.57 13.11
C ASP A 378 2.41 26.13 13.20
N ALA A 379 3.07 26.32 12.06
CA ALA A 379 4.41 26.87 12.00
C ALA A 379 4.45 28.37 12.39
N PRO A 380 5.51 28.84 13.09
CA PRO A 380 5.62 30.24 13.48
C PRO A 380 5.79 31.16 12.26
N VAL A 381 5.13 32.33 12.31
CA VAL A 381 5.23 33.35 11.26
C VAL A 381 6.47 34.22 11.48
N THR A 382 7.54 33.94 10.73
CA THR A 382 8.83 34.66 10.83
C THR A 382 9.15 35.55 9.65
N THR A 383 8.43 35.40 8.53
CA THR A 383 8.65 36.16 7.29
C THR A 383 7.30 36.55 6.67
N SER A 384 7.31 37.52 5.75
CA SER A 384 6.10 37.94 5.00
C SER A 384 5.56 36.80 4.12
N SER A 385 6.44 36.11 3.38
CA SER A 385 6.09 34.87 2.68
C SER A 385 5.47 33.87 3.65
N ARG A 386 5.97 33.80 4.90
CA ARG A 386 5.40 32.93 5.91
C ARG A 386 3.95 33.31 6.28
N ALA A 387 3.69 34.60 6.45
CA ALA A 387 2.35 35.10 6.75
C ALA A 387 1.34 34.71 5.65
N TYR A 388 1.73 34.73 4.37
CA TYR A 388 0.85 34.35 3.27
C TYR A 388 0.43 32.88 3.28
N GLU A 389 1.35 31.88 3.34
CA GLU A 389 0.86 30.48 3.40
C GLU A 389 0.21 30.15 4.74
N TRP A 390 0.51 30.86 5.84
CA TRP A 390 -0.26 30.72 7.08
C TRP A 390 -1.71 31.17 6.88
N ALA A 391 -1.92 32.36 6.29
CA ALA A 391 -3.25 32.90 6.04
C ALA A 391 -4.06 32.00 5.10
N ALA A 392 -3.43 31.53 4.02
CA ALA A 392 -4.05 30.58 3.09
C ALA A 392 -4.40 29.25 3.76
N ALA A 393 -3.51 28.73 4.63
CA ALA A 393 -3.79 27.51 5.38
C ALA A 393 -4.94 27.69 6.37
N GLU A 394 -5.00 28.83 7.08
CA GLU A 394 -6.08 29.10 8.03
C GLU A 394 -7.42 29.31 7.32
N GLU A 395 -7.45 30.04 6.20
CA GLU A 395 -8.66 30.21 5.38
C GLU A 395 -9.20 28.86 4.87
N PHE A 396 -8.31 28.02 4.34
CA PHE A 396 -8.68 26.68 3.89
C PHE A 396 -9.24 25.82 5.02
N MET A 397 -8.57 25.81 6.18
CA MET A 397 -9.01 25.02 7.33
C MET A 397 -10.31 25.57 7.93
N ALA A 398 -10.53 26.89 7.90
CA ALA A 398 -11.77 27.51 8.35
C ALA A 398 -12.96 27.13 7.45
N SER A 399 -12.80 27.27 6.13
CA SER A 399 -13.79 26.87 5.12
C SER A 399 -14.18 25.39 5.26
N ARG A 400 -13.20 24.53 5.51
CA ARG A 400 -13.43 23.11 5.76
C ARG A 400 -14.16 22.84 7.07
N ARG A 401 -13.81 23.51 8.16
CA ARG A 401 -14.54 23.38 9.45
C ARG A 401 -16.00 23.80 9.30
N GLU A 402 -16.26 24.89 8.59
CA GLU A 402 -17.62 25.34 8.28
C GLU A 402 -18.39 24.28 7.49
N SER A 403 -17.77 23.72 6.44
CA SER A 403 -18.33 22.65 5.62
C SER A 403 -18.75 21.42 6.45
N PHE A 404 -17.92 20.99 7.39
CA PHE A 404 -18.24 19.87 8.28
C PHE A 404 -19.31 20.20 9.33
N GLU A 405 -19.35 21.43 9.85
CA GLU A 405 -20.43 21.87 10.74
C GLU A 405 -21.78 21.93 10.00
N LEU A 406 -21.80 22.34 8.72
CA LEU A 406 -23.00 22.29 7.89
C LEU A 406 -23.53 20.86 7.76
N LEU A 407 -22.66 19.89 7.42
CA LEU A 407 -23.02 18.47 7.36
C LEU A 407 -23.60 17.96 8.69
N ARG A 408 -22.95 18.33 9.81
CA ARG A 408 -23.37 17.92 11.16
C ARG A 408 -24.73 18.52 11.56
N ARG A 409 -24.96 19.80 11.24
CA ARG A 409 -26.26 20.47 11.46
C ARG A 409 -27.37 19.84 10.63
N GLY A 410 -27.05 19.33 9.44
CA GLY A 410 -27.97 18.54 8.63
C GLY A 410 -28.26 17.14 9.20
N GLY A 411 -27.54 16.67 10.22
CA GLY A 411 -27.71 15.31 10.75
C GLY A 411 -26.93 14.24 10.00
N VAL A 412 -26.01 14.63 9.11
CA VAL A 412 -25.05 13.73 8.48
C VAL A 412 -23.82 13.62 9.38
N LEU A 413 -23.33 12.39 9.62
CA LEU A 413 -22.12 12.21 10.42
C LEU A 413 -20.90 12.59 9.59
N GLY A 414 -19.98 13.34 10.19
CA GLY A 414 -18.70 13.71 9.58
C GLY A 414 -17.51 13.13 10.35
N LEU A 415 -16.47 12.73 9.62
CA LEU A 415 -15.14 12.44 10.15
C LEU A 415 -14.11 13.22 9.31
N ASP A 416 -13.44 14.18 9.93
CA ASP A 416 -12.33 14.92 9.32
C ASP A 416 -11.04 14.63 10.09
N VAL A 417 -10.04 14.09 9.40
CA VAL A 417 -8.79 13.65 10.01
C VAL A 417 -7.61 13.92 9.10
N VAL A 418 -6.41 14.01 9.67
CA VAL A 418 -5.19 14.12 8.86
C VAL A 418 -4.94 12.80 8.13
N ALA A 419 -4.53 12.85 6.86
CA ALA A 419 -4.49 11.69 5.96
C ALA A 419 -3.76 10.45 6.53
N GLY A 420 -2.61 10.63 7.22
CA GLY A 420 -1.88 9.53 7.86
C GLY A 420 -2.61 8.81 9.01
N ARG A 421 -3.73 9.36 9.51
CA ARG A 421 -4.56 8.76 10.57
C ARG A 421 -5.93 8.28 10.08
N LEU A 422 -6.20 8.36 8.77
CA LEU A 422 -7.52 8.07 8.21
C LEU A 422 -8.00 6.65 8.51
N SER A 423 -7.20 5.64 8.16
CA SER A 423 -7.56 4.24 8.33
C SER A 423 -7.88 3.86 9.79
N PRO A 424 -7.01 4.15 10.79
CA PRO A 424 -7.33 3.83 12.18
C PRO A 424 -8.53 4.62 12.72
N ALA A 425 -8.65 5.92 12.41
CA ALA A 425 -9.77 6.74 12.87
C ALA A 425 -11.11 6.29 12.28
N LEU A 426 -11.13 5.87 11.02
CA LEU A 426 -12.34 5.33 10.38
C LEU A 426 -12.79 4.02 11.04
N VAL A 427 -11.85 3.13 11.34
CA VAL A 427 -12.13 1.88 12.04
C VAL A 427 -12.68 2.15 13.44
N GLU A 428 -12.05 3.05 14.19
CA GLU A 428 -12.52 3.46 15.51
C GLU A 428 -13.94 4.04 15.46
N ARG A 429 -14.20 4.94 14.50
CA ARG A 429 -15.53 5.53 14.31
C ARG A 429 -16.58 4.48 13.94
N TYR A 430 -16.24 3.51 13.10
CA TYR A 430 -17.12 2.39 12.78
C TYR A 430 -17.46 1.57 14.04
N MET A 431 -16.47 1.27 14.87
CA MET A 431 -16.66 0.53 16.12
C MET A 431 -17.57 1.28 17.10
N GLU A 432 -17.35 2.59 17.27
CA GLU A 432 -18.18 3.45 18.12
C GLU A 432 -19.65 3.47 17.65
N LEU A 433 -19.90 3.62 16.34
CA LEU A 433 -21.25 3.65 15.78
C LEU A 433 -21.96 2.29 15.93
N LYS A 434 -21.20 1.20 15.82
CA LYS A 434 -21.70 -0.15 16.05
C LYS A 434 -22.07 -0.40 17.51
N GLU A 435 -21.27 0.07 18.45
CA GLU A 435 -21.53 -0.05 19.89
C GLU A 435 -22.75 0.75 20.34
N ARG A 436 -22.94 1.95 19.78
CA ARG A 436 -24.13 2.81 20.05
C ARG A 436 -25.44 2.27 19.48
N ALA A 437 -25.42 1.11 18.83
CA ALA A 437 -26.57 0.49 18.17
C ALA A 437 -27.28 1.41 17.16
N LEU A 438 -26.56 2.37 16.58
CA LEU A 438 -27.09 3.26 15.55
C LEU A 438 -27.37 2.53 14.22
N LEU A 439 -26.93 1.27 14.12
CA LEU A 439 -26.96 0.44 12.92
C LEU A 439 -27.98 -0.70 12.97
#